data_AF-A0A066RP60-F1
#
_entry.id   AF-A0A066RP60-F1
#
_cell.length_a   1.000
_cell.length_b   1.000
_cell.length_c   1.000
_cell.angle_alpha   90.00
_cell.angle_beta   90.00
_cell.angle_gamma   90.00
#
_symmetry.space_group_name_H-M   'P 1'
#
loop_
_entity.id
_entity.type
_entity.pdbx_description
1 polymer ?
#
loop_
_entity_poly.entity_id
_entity_poly.type
_entity_poly.pdbx_seq_one_letter_code
_entity_poly.pdbx_strand_id
1 'polypeptide(L)'
;MEPSKDLVREYETKAKMATLCNQSLKLYARQKKSKIGMHSRMVLLLDAFIKEKALTFKYSILLSIIFSREYEEIKKRVLNGTYSLEHISTEKYWDRGASKIKLADAIFFAYTFYCEAFPQGAKIISNLDQMLIDNSDIDVVDVINQFVDG
;
A
#
# COMPACT_ATOMS: atom_id res chain seq x y z
N MET A 1 28.99 -8.36 13.78
CA MET A 1 28.44 -9.46 12.97
C MET A 1 27.92 -8.82 11.70
N GLU A 2 28.59 -9.01 10.56
CA GLU A 2 28.11 -8.45 9.28
C GLU A 2 26.82 -9.19 8.86
N PRO A 3 25.79 -8.51 8.35
CA PRO A 3 24.60 -9.18 7.84
C PRO A 3 25.00 -10.12 6.69
N SER A 4 24.41 -11.33 6.65
CA SER A 4 24.70 -12.28 5.57
C SER A 4 24.38 -11.62 4.22
N LYS A 5 25.19 -11.89 3.19
CA LYS A 5 25.02 -11.29 1.85
C LYS A 5 23.61 -11.49 1.28
N ASP A 6 22.94 -12.57 1.66
CA ASP A 6 21.57 -12.90 1.24
C ASP A 6 20.52 -11.97 1.86
N LEU A 7 20.66 -11.62 3.14
CA LEU A 7 19.77 -10.66 3.82
C LEU A 7 19.82 -9.27 3.18
N VAL A 8 21.03 -8.82 2.81
CA VAL A 8 21.22 -7.52 2.13
C VAL A 8 20.55 -7.53 0.77
N ARG A 9 20.74 -8.60 -0.01
CA ARG A 9 20.15 -8.76 -1.34
C ARG A 9 18.62 -8.82 -1.30
N GLU A 10 18.06 -9.49 -0.30
CA GLU A 10 16.61 -9.57 -0.11
C GLU A 10 16.03 -8.19 0.25
N TYR A 11 16.68 -7.46 1.16
CA TYR A 11 16.29 -6.10 1.51
C TYR A 11 16.29 -5.15 0.31
N GLU A 12 17.37 -5.15 -0.49
CA GLU A 12 17.45 -4.34 -1.71
C GLU A 12 16.36 -4.70 -2.73
N THR A 13 16.02 -5.98 -2.82
CA THR A 13 14.96 -6.48 -3.69
C THR A 13 13.60 -5.95 -3.22
N LYS A 14 13.28 -6.07 -1.93
CA LYS A 14 12.05 -5.53 -1.33
C LYS A 14 11.93 -4.01 -1.52
N ALA A 15 13.02 -3.26 -1.34
CA ALA A 15 13.04 -1.81 -1.53
C ALA A 15 12.75 -1.41 -3.00
N LYS A 16 13.36 -2.10 -3.97
CA LYS A 16 13.08 -1.92 -5.41
C LYS A 16 11.62 -2.25 -5.74
N MET A 17 11.10 -3.36 -5.20
CA MET A 17 9.72 -3.77 -5.40
C MET A 17 8.72 -2.75 -4.84
N ALA A 18 8.97 -2.26 -3.63
CA ALA A 18 8.10 -1.27 -3.00
C ALA A 18 8.07 0.04 -3.80
N THR A 19 9.19 0.43 -4.42
CA THR A 19 9.26 1.56 -5.34
C THR A 19 8.38 1.36 -6.59
N LEU A 20 8.44 0.19 -7.22
CA LEU A 20 7.61 -0.15 -8.38
C LEU A 20 6.12 -0.20 -8.04
N CYS A 21 5.78 -0.76 -6.86
CA CYS A 21 4.42 -0.76 -6.35
C CYS A 21 3.90 0.67 -6.21
N ASN A 22 4.68 1.56 -5.58
CA ASN A 22 4.30 2.96 -5.37
C ASN A 22 4.03 3.69 -6.70
N GLN A 23 4.90 3.52 -7.70
CA GLN A 23 4.68 4.11 -9.02
C GLN A 23 3.37 3.64 -9.67
N SER A 24 3.11 2.33 -9.65
CA SER A 24 1.91 1.73 -10.23
C SER A 24 0.64 2.21 -9.51
N LEU A 25 0.66 2.22 -8.18
CA LEU A 25 -0.45 2.66 -7.35
C LEU A 25 -0.76 4.14 -7.51
N LYS A 26 0.25 5.00 -7.63
CA LYS A 26 0.04 6.44 -7.90
C LYS A 26 -0.52 6.69 -9.29
N LEU A 27 -0.11 5.93 -10.29
CA LEU A 27 -0.73 6.00 -11.62
C LEU A 27 -2.22 5.63 -11.54
N TYR A 28 -2.53 4.56 -10.82
CA TYR A 28 -3.91 4.13 -10.63
C TYR A 28 -4.75 5.13 -9.79
N ALA A 29 -4.17 5.73 -8.74
CA ALA A 29 -4.81 6.76 -7.93
C ALA A 29 -5.21 7.99 -8.79
N ARG A 30 -4.33 8.42 -9.71
CA ARG A 30 -4.65 9.50 -10.67
C ARG A 30 -5.81 9.13 -11.59
N GLN A 31 -5.84 7.88 -12.07
CA GLN A 31 -6.95 7.38 -12.89
C GLN A 31 -8.26 7.32 -12.10
N LYS A 32 -8.25 6.80 -10.86
CA LYS A 32 -9.42 6.84 -9.96
C LYS A 32 -9.90 8.29 -9.78
N LYS A 33 -9.00 9.21 -9.46
CA LYS A 33 -9.31 10.64 -9.28
C LYS A 33 -10.02 11.23 -10.51
N SER A 34 -9.53 10.97 -11.73
CA SER A 34 -10.16 11.49 -12.96
C SER A 34 -11.60 11.02 -13.21
N LYS A 35 -12.02 9.93 -12.56
CA LYS A 35 -13.37 9.34 -12.70
C LYS A 35 -14.33 9.78 -11.60
N ILE A 36 -13.85 10.51 -10.59
CA ILE A 36 -14.63 10.93 -9.43
C ILE A 36 -14.85 12.45 -9.51
N GLY A 37 -16.06 12.92 -9.23
CA GLY A 37 -16.39 14.36 -9.25
C GLY A 37 -15.55 15.19 -8.28
N MET A 38 -15.38 16.49 -8.57
CA MET A 38 -14.36 17.38 -7.97
C MET A 38 -14.47 17.67 -6.46
N HIS A 39 -15.52 17.21 -5.77
CA HIS A 39 -15.79 17.57 -4.36
C HIS A 39 -15.99 16.39 -3.41
N SER A 40 -15.43 15.23 -3.72
CA SER A 40 -15.50 14.08 -2.80
C SER A 40 -14.32 14.04 -1.82
N ARG A 41 -14.57 13.63 -0.58
CA ARG A 41 -13.55 13.29 0.45
C ARG A 41 -12.46 12.35 -0.10
N MET A 42 -12.85 11.47 -1.03
CA MET A 42 -11.94 10.57 -1.76
C MET A 42 -10.92 11.31 -2.64
N VAL A 43 -11.27 12.45 -3.25
CA VAL A 43 -10.32 13.25 -4.05
C VAL A 43 -9.21 13.81 -3.17
N LEU A 44 -9.53 14.28 -1.95
CA LEU A 44 -8.54 14.77 -0.99
C LEU A 44 -7.57 13.66 -0.55
N LEU A 45 -8.09 12.48 -0.25
CA LEU A 45 -7.28 11.30 0.09
C LEU A 45 -6.36 10.87 -1.06
N LEU A 46 -6.88 10.83 -2.29
CA LEU A 46 -6.11 10.52 -3.48
C LEU A 46 -5.00 11.56 -3.72
N ASP A 47 -5.26 12.84 -3.50
CA ASP A 47 -4.26 13.90 -3.62
C ASP A 47 -3.16 13.80 -2.56
N ALA A 48 -3.54 13.51 -1.30
CA ALA A 48 -2.57 13.25 -0.23
C ALA A 48 -1.66 12.05 -0.59
N PHE A 49 -2.26 10.95 -1.07
CA PHE A 49 -1.54 9.74 -1.47
C PHE A 49 -0.57 9.99 -2.64
N ILE A 50 -1.00 10.75 -3.66
CA ILE A 50 -0.17 11.06 -4.83
C ILE A 50 1.03 11.94 -4.44
N LYS A 51 0.84 12.89 -3.51
CA LYS A 51 1.88 13.81 -3.05
C LYS A 51 2.92 13.14 -2.15
N GLU A 52 2.55 12.09 -1.42
CA GLU A 52 3.43 11.42 -0.46
C GLU A 52 4.59 10.70 -1.15
N LYS A 53 5.83 11.21 -1.00
CA LYS A 53 6.98 10.77 -1.82
C LYS A 53 7.66 9.51 -1.30
N ALA A 54 7.63 9.30 0.01
CA ALA A 54 8.28 8.16 0.66
C ALA A 54 7.25 7.11 1.07
N LEU A 55 7.71 5.88 1.27
CA LEU A 55 6.91 4.79 1.85
C LEU A 55 6.81 5.00 3.37
N THR A 56 6.19 6.11 3.76
CA THR A 56 6.02 6.52 5.14
C THR A 56 4.82 5.81 5.76
N PHE A 57 4.70 5.91 7.08
CA PHE A 57 3.53 5.40 7.79
C PHE A 57 2.21 6.01 7.26
N LYS A 58 2.22 7.32 6.96
CA LYS A 58 1.12 8.04 6.30
C LYS A 58 0.76 7.48 4.93
N TYR A 59 1.77 7.17 4.10
CA TYR A 59 1.55 6.53 2.79
C TYR A 59 0.73 5.25 2.94
N SER A 60 1.09 4.45 3.94
CA SER A 60 0.46 3.16 4.17
C SER A 60 -0.97 3.27 4.69
N ILE A 61 -1.27 4.24 5.56
CA ILE A 61 -2.65 4.50 5.98
C ILE A 61 -3.52 4.91 4.79
N LEU A 62 -3.02 5.81 3.95
CA LEU A 62 -3.73 6.27 2.75
C LEU A 62 -3.96 5.13 1.76
N LEU A 63 -2.95 4.28 1.53
CA LEU A 63 -3.08 3.05 0.74
C LEU A 63 -4.23 2.19 1.27
N SER A 64 -4.30 2.04 2.59
CA SER A 64 -5.29 1.18 3.22
C SER A 64 -6.71 1.68 3.02
N ILE A 65 -6.94 2.97 3.19
CA ILE A 65 -8.26 3.57 3.01
C ILE A 65 -8.70 3.56 1.53
N ILE A 66 -7.79 3.89 0.61
CA ILE A 66 -8.11 4.07 -0.81
C ILE A 66 -8.32 2.73 -1.54
N PHE A 67 -7.63 1.67 -1.11
CA PHE A 67 -7.57 0.38 -1.79
C PHE A 67 -7.98 -0.81 -0.91
N SER A 68 -8.66 -0.60 0.23
CA SER A 68 -9.09 -1.67 1.17
C SER A 68 -9.90 -2.76 0.49
N ARG A 69 -10.89 -2.36 -0.32
CA ARG A 69 -11.77 -3.30 -1.01
C ARG A 69 -10.98 -4.15 -2.01
N GLU A 70 -10.18 -3.53 -2.86
CA GLU A 70 -9.37 -4.25 -3.84
C GLU A 70 -8.38 -5.19 -3.14
N TYR A 71 -7.77 -4.75 -2.04
CA TYR A 71 -6.89 -5.58 -1.24
C TYR A 71 -7.60 -6.82 -0.68
N GLU A 72 -8.78 -6.68 -0.08
CA GLU A 72 -9.54 -7.81 0.47
C GLU A 72 -9.98 -8.80 -0.62
N GLU A 73 -10.36 -8.32 -1.80
CA GLU A 73 -10.64 -9.17 -2.96
C GLU A 73 -9.40 -9.95 -3.42
N ILE A 74 -8.22 -9.33 -3.41
CA ILE A 74 -6.96 -9.98 -3.80
C ILE A 74 -6.47 -10.96 -2.72
N LYS A 75 -6.53 -10.58 -1.44
CA LYS A 75 -6.17 -11.42 -0.29
C LYS A 75 -6.96 -12.72 -0.29
N LYS A 76 -8.26 -12.68 -0.58
CA LYS A 76 -9.08 -13.89 -0.75
C LYS A 76 -8.53 -14.82 -1.84
N ARG A 77 -8.08 -14.27 -2.99
CA ARG A 77 -7.50 -15.07 -4.09
C ARG A 77 -6.16 -15.70 -3.70
N VAL A 78 -5.34 -14.97 -2.95
CA VAL A 78 -4.04 -15.44 -2.45
C VAL A 78 -4.24 -16.58 -1.44
N LEU A 79 -5.12 -16.40 -0.45
CA LEU A 79 -5.45 -17.44 0.53
C LEU A 79 -6.04 -18.70 -0.11
N ASN A 80 -6.73 -18.55 -1.25
CA ASN A 80 -7.21 -19.67 -2.06
C ASN A 80 -6.12 -20.30 -2.94
N GLY A 81 -4.83 -19.98 -2.74
CA GLY A 81 -3.70 -20.58 -3.43
C GLY A 81 -3.50 -20.12 -4.88
N THR A 82 -4.19 -19.06 -5.32
CA THR A 82 -4.01 -18.53 -6.69
C THR A 82 -2.68 -17.77 -6.85
N TYR A 83 -2.04 -17.39 -5.73
CA TYR A 83 -0.75 -16.70 -5.68
C TYR A 83 0.12 -17.31 -4.55
N SER A 84 1.40 -17.60 -4.83
CA SER A 84 2.38 -18.09 -3.85
C SER A 84 3.31 -16.97 -3.37
N LEU A 85 3.71 -17.00 -2.10
CA LEU A 85 4.49 -15.94 -1.43
C LEU A 85 5.77 -16.42 -0.75
N GLU A 86 6.01 -17.73 -0.70
CA GLU A 86 7.11 -18.29 0.09
C GLU A 86 8.49 -17.94 -0.48
N HIS A 87 8.60 -17.70 -1.80
CA HIS A 87 9.89 -17.45 -2.45
C HIS A 87 9.82 -16.38 -3.56
N ILE A 88 9.43 -15.15 -3.21
CA ILE A 88 9.29 -14.01 -4.14
C ILE A 88 10.53 -13.81 -5.04
N SER A 89 11.74 -14.01 -4.51
CA SER A 89 12.99 -13.84 -5.25
C SER A 89 13.28 -14.93 -6.31
N THR A 90 12.61 -16.08 -6.22
CA THR A 90 12.80 -17.24 -7.11
C THR A 90 11.73 -17.34 -8.19
N GLU A 91 10.74 -16.46 -8.12
CA GLU A 91 9.54 -16.54 -8.92
C GLU A 91 9.72 -15.87 -10.29
N LYS A 92 9.51 -16.64 -11.35
CA LYS A 92 9.81 -16.25 -12.74
C LYS A 92 9.00 -15.06 -13.29
N TYR A 93 7.98 -14.60 -12.56
CA TYR A 93 7.23 -13.41 -12.95
C TYR A 93 8.03 -12.10 -12.79
N TRP A 94 9.19 -12.14 -12.13
CA TRP A 94 10.06 -10.96 -11.91
C TRP A 94 11.26 -10.87 -12.84
N ASP A 95 11.66 -11.97 -13.44
CA ASP A 95 12.91 -12.12 -14.22
C ASP A 95 12.85 -11.46 -15.61
N ARG A 96 11.86 -10.59 -15.84
CA ARG A 96 11.62 -9.91 -17.11
C ARG A 96 11.81 -8.40 -17.00
N GLY A 97 12.94 -7.93 -16.47
CA GLY A 97 13.32 -6.50 -16.53
C GLY A 97 12.17 -5.52 -16.27
N ALA A 98 11.30 -5.84 -15.32
CA ALA A 98 9.91 -5.39 -15.39
C ALA A 98 9.77 -3.94 -14.92
N SER A 99 9.84 -3.02 -15.88
CA SER A 99 9.45 -1.62 -15.71
C SER A 99 7.98 -1.43 -15.29
N LYS A 100 7.18 -2.53 -15.21
CA LYS A 100 5.75 -2.50 -14.89
C LYS A 100 5.35 -3.72 -14.06
N ILE A 101 4.88 -3.45 -12.84
CA ILE A 101 4.15 -4.40 -11.98
C ILE A 101 2.64 -4.29 -12.27
N LYS A 102 1.91 -5.42 -12.33
CA LYS A 102 0.45 -5.39 -12.49
C LYS A 102 -0.20 -4.75 -11.27
N LEU A 103 -1.35 -4.10 -11.45
CA LEU A 103 -2.04 -3.39 -10.36
C LEU A 103 -2.39 -4.30 -9.18
N ALA A 104 -2.91 -5.51 -9.45
CA ALA A 104 -3.26 -6.46 -8.39
C ALA A 104 -2.03 -6.84 -7.56
N ASP A 105 -0.91 -7.14 -8.22
CA ASP A 105 0.36 -7.46 -7.57
C ASP A 105 0.88 -6.23 -6.79
N ALA A 106 0.77 -5.03 -7.35
CA ALA A 106 1.19 -3.79 -6.71
C ALA A 106 0.40 -3.48 -5.43
N ILE A 107 -0.93 -3.68 -5.44
CA ILE A 107 -1.78 -3.53 -4.26
C ILE A 107 -1.37 -4.57 -3.21
N PHE A 108 -1.25 -5.83 -3.61
CA PHE A 108 -0.94 -6.91 -2.68
C PHE A 108 0.43 -6.72 -2.01
N PHE A 109 1.49 -6.53 -2.80
CA PHE A 109 2.85 -6.39 -2.27
C PHE A 109 3.04 -5.10 -1.46
N ALA A 110 2.39 -3.99 -1.84
CA ALA A 110 2.44 -2.77 -1.03
C ALA A 110 1.85 -3.00 0.38
N TYR A 111 0.75 -3.73 0.48
CA TYR A 111 0.18 -4.11 1.78
C TYR A 111 1.06 -5.09 2.56
N THR A 112 1.65 -6.09 1.89
CA THR A 112 2.56 -7.03 2.55
C THR A 112 3.79 -6.32 3.12
N PHE A 113 4.45 -5.48 2.32
CA PHE A 113 5.60 -4.69 2.79
C PHE A 113 5.23 -3.73 3.90
N TYR A 114 4.00 -3.17 3.86
CA TYR A 114 3.50 -2.35 4.94
C TYR A 114 3.35 -3.14 6.25
N CYS A 115 2.67 -4.30 6.22
CA CYS A 115 2.48 -5.12 7.40
C CYS A 115 3.82 -5.59 8.00
N GLU A 116 4.82 -5.85 7.15
CA GLU A 116 6.19 -6.17 7.58
C GLU A 116 6.89 -4.95 8.21
N ALA A 117 6.81 -3.78 7.59
CA ALA A 117 7.49 -2.57 8.06
C ALA A 117 6.84 -1.93 9.30
N PHE A 118 5.52 -2.07 9.44
CA PHE A 118 4.73 -1.49 10.52
C PHE A 118 3.75 -2.54 11.08
N PRO A 119 4.22 -3.48 11.93
CA PRO A 119 3.37 -4.54 12.48
C PRO A 119 2.16 -4.02 13.26
N GLN A 120 2.29 -2.86 13.91
CA GLN A 120 1.19 -2.19 14.62
C GLN A 120 0.21 -1.46 13.68
N GLY A 121 0.58 -1.27 12.42
CA GLY A 121 -0.20 -0.57 11.42
C GLY A 121 -1.55 -1.25 11.13
N ALA A 122 -1.64 -2.57 11.19
CA ALA A 122 -2.90 -3.29 11.04
C ALA A 122 -3.94 -2.88 12.09
N LYS A 123 -3.49 -2.66 13.34
CA LYS A 123 -4.33 -2.18 14.44
C LYS A 123 -4.79 -0.73 14.22
N ILE A 124 -3.92 0.11 13.67
CA ILE A 124 -4.22 1.51 13.38
C ILE A 124 -5.22 1.64 12.22
N ILE A 125 -5.13 0.80 11.19
CA ILE A 125 -6.15 0.73 10.12
C ILE A 125 -7.51 0.33 10.70
N SER A 126 -7.55 -0.70 11.54
CA SER A 126 -8.79 -1.14 12.19
C SER A 126 -9.41 -0.02 13.06
N ASN A 127 -8.57 0.76 13.75
CA ASN A 127 -9.04 1.89 14.55
C ASN A 127 -9.55 3.05 13.68
N LEU A 128 -8.88 3.34 12.57
CA LEU A 128 -9.30 4.37 11.61
C LEU A 128 -10.62 4.02 10.94
N ASP A 129 -10.81 2.78 10.49
CA ASP A 129 -12.09 2.32 9.93
C ASP A 129 -13.22 2.50 10.93
N GLN A 130 -12.99 2.17 12.21
CA GLN A 130 -13.98 2.37 13.27
C GLN A 130 -14.32 3.85 13.47
N MET A 131 -13.31 4.73 13.55
CA MET A 131 -13.53 6.18 13.68
C MET A 131 -14.28 6.80 12.50
N LEU A 132 -14.05 6.29 11.28
CA LEU A 132 -14.73 6.76 10.07
C LEU A 132 -16.19 6.31 10.00
N ILE A 133 -16.51 5.16 10.57
CA ILE A 133 -17.88 4.66 10.73
C ILE A 133 -18.64 5.50 11.77
N ASP A 134 -17.96 5.84 12.87
CA ASP A 134 -18.58 6.53 14.01
C ASP A 134 -18.74 8.04 13.80
N ASN A 135 -17.98 8.66 12.88
CA ASN A 135 -18.05 10.09 12.60
C ASN A 135 -17.84 10.43 11.11
N SER A 136 -18.95 10.68 10.41
CA SER A 136 -18.95 11.01 8.97
C SER A 136 -18.26 12.33 8.62
N ASP A 137 -18.18 13.26 9.57
CA ASP A 137 -17.79 14.66 9.33
C ASP A 137 -16.31 14.95 9.65
N ILE A 138 -15.55 13.95 10.07
CA ILE A 138 -14.13 14.09 10.39
C ILE A 138 -13.29 14.36 9.13
N ASP A 139 -12.32 15.28 9.18
CA ASP A 139 -11.29 15.31 8.15
C ASP A 139 -10.29 14.15 8.37
N VAL A 140 -10.36 13.14 7.48
CA VAL A 140 -9.51 11.93 7.57
C VAL A 140 -8.04 12.29 7.45
N VAL A 141 -7.71 13.28 6.63
CA VAL A 141 -6.32 13.67 6.40
C VAL A 141 -5.76 14.30 7.67
N ASP A 142 -6.56 15.12 8.36
CA ASP A 142 -6.16 15.72 9.63
C ASP A 142 -6.01 14.67 10.74
N VAL A 143 -6.92 13.70 10.82
CA VAL A 143 -6.79 12.59 11.78
C VAL A 143 -5.55 11.75 11.49
N ILE A 144 -5.27 11.45 10.21
CA ILE A 144 -4.02 10.76 9.84
C ILE A 144 -2.81 11.58 10.29
N ASN A 145 -2.80 12.89 10.09
CA ASN A 145 -1.70 13.75 10.53
C ASN A 145 -1.54 13.70 12.06
N GLN A 146 -2.64 13.77 12.82
CA GLN A 146 -2.59 13.64 14.29
C GLN A 146 -2.03 12.29 14.76
N PHE A 147 -2.33 11.19 14.06
CA PHE A 147 -1.76 9.88 14.37
C PHE A 147 -0.27 9.74 14.00
N VAL A 148 0.21 10.53 13.04
CA VAL A 148 1.60 10.45 12.53
C VAL A 148 2.52 11.43 13.26
N ASP A 149 2.01 12.62 13.59
CA ASP A 149 2.76 13.74 14.19
C ASP A 149 2.59 13.83 15.72
N GLY A 150 1.74 12.98 16.32
CA GLY A 150 1.45 12.92 17.75
C GLY A 150 2.37 12.01 18.56
#